data_AF-A0A139R2V6-F1
#
_entry.id   AF-A0A139R2V6-F1
#
_cell.length_a   1.000
_cell.length_b   1.000
_cell.length_c   1.000
_cell.angle_alpha   90.00
_cell.angle_beta   90.00
_cell.angle_gamma   90.00
#
_symmetry.space_group_name_H-M   'P 1'
#
loop_
_entity.id
_entity.type
_entity.pdbx_description
1 polymer ?
#
loop_
_entity_poly.entity_id
_entity_poly.type
_entity_poly.pdbx_seq_one_letter_code
_entity_poly.pdbx_strand_id
1 'polypeptide(L)'
;MAINRVYLDPTEVLGSDVYVSGFEEFQGTQYVDPYYTYEIDSPKERSAFLIVDKANMRNAPKIKTLSKVKSISGFSIEFRRFSHGGKTYNERVFVADGFDVEKVID
;
A
#
# COMPACT_ATOMS: atom_id res chain seq x y z
N MET A 1 11.40 -17.33 16.37
CA MET A 1 10.93 -17.06 14.99
C MET A 1 9.84 -16.00 15.10
N ALA A 2 10.13 -14.76 14.74
CA ALA A 2 9.11 -13.72 14.71
C ALA A 2 8.29 -13.90 13.42
N ILE A 3 6.96 -13.94 13.53
CA ILE A 3 6.09 -13.93 12.35
C ILE A 3 6.18 -12.50 11.79
N ASN A 4 7.03 -12.31 10.78
CA ASN A 4 7.25 -10.98 10.21
C ASN A 4 6.18 -10.58 9.19
N ARG A 5 5.41 -11.54 8.67
CA ARG A 5 4.37 -11.31 7.66
C ARG A 5 3.18 -12.23 7.91
N VAL A 6 2.01 -11.65 8.12
CA VAL A 6 0.73 -12.37 8.24
C VAL A 6 -0.07 -12.08 6.98
N TYR A 7 -0.31 -13.10 6.16
CA TYR A 7 -1.15 -12.97 4.98
C TYR A 7 -2.63 -13.00 5.39
N LEU A 8 -3.39 -12.04 4.88
CA LEU A 8 -4.78 -11.82 5.25
C LEU A 8 -5.63 -11.63 4.00
N ASP A 9 -6.93 -11.91 4.13
CA ASP A 9 -7.91 -11.49 3.12
C ASP A 9 -8.11 -9.96 3.23
N PRO A 10 -7.81 -9.19 2.17
CA PRO A 10 -7.97 -7.74 2.20
C PRO A 10 -9.42 -7.31 2.42
N THR A 11 -10.42 -8.09 1.99
CA THR A 11 -11.84 -7.79 2.20
C THR A 11 -12.25 -7.96 3.66
N GLU A 12 -11.66 -8.91 4.37
CA GLU A 12 -11.88 -9.08 5.81
C GLU A 12 -11.31 -7.92 6.62
N VAL A 13 -10.15 -7.39 6.21
CA VAL A 13 -9.44 -6.33 6.92
C VAL A 13 -9.96 -4.93 6.57
N LEU A 14 -10.12 -4.63 5.28
CA LEU A 14 -10.45 -3.29 4.79
C LEU A 14 -11.95 -3.12 4.48
N GLY A 15 -12.65 -4.21 4.17
CA GLY A 15 -14.03 -4.18 3.67
C GLY A 15 -14.10 -4.24 2.14
N SER A 16 -15.31 -4.04 1.60
CA SER A 16 -15.60 -4.19 0.16
C SER A 16 -15.22 -3.00 -0.70
N ASP A 17 -15.14 -1.80 -0.12
CA ASP A 17 -14.94 -0.55 -0.85
C ASP A 17 -13.64 0.11 -0.41
N VAL A 18 -12.55 -0.26 -1.06
CA VAL A 18 -11.22 0.27 -0.75
C VAL A 18 -10.84 1.31 -1.79
N TYR A 19 -10.34 2.45 -1.34
CA TYR A 19 -9.86 3.52 -2.19
C TYR A 19 -8.41 3.82 -1.87
N VAL A 20 -7.65 4.21 -2.89
CA VAL A 20 -6.25 4.62 -2.75
C VAL A 20 -6.04 6.02 -3.31
N SER A 21 -5.18 6.79 -2.66
CA SER A 21 -4.73 8.12 -3.07
C SER A 21 -3.28 8.35 -2.62
N GLY A 22 -2.77 9.58 -2.77
CA GLY A 22 -1.49 9.97 -2.18
C GLY A 22 -0.32 9.08 -2.63
N PHE A 23 -0.21 8.80 -3.93
CA PHE A 23 0.91 8.00 -4.41
C PHE A 23 2.23 8.74 -4.25
N GLU A 24 3.20 8.08 -3.62
CA GLU A 24 4.59 8.51 -3.61
C GLU A 24 5.55 7.37 -3.95
N GLU A 25 6.61 7.72 -4.65
CA GLU A 25 7.70 6.81 -4.99
C GLU A 25 8.94 7.21 -4.20
N PHE A 26 9.36 6.34 -3.28
CA PHE A 26 10.65 6.46 -2.63
C PHE A 26 11.71 5.79 -3.52
N GLN A 27 12.64 6.58 -4.05
CA GLN A 27 13.69 6.13 -4.96
C GLN A 27 14.78 5.26 -4.32
N GLY A 28 14.68 5.00 -3.01
CA GLY A 28 15.70 4.30 -2.26
C GLY A 28 16.89 5.20 -1.88
N THR A 29 17.78 4.62 -1.08
CA THR A 29 19.10 5.17 -0.75
C THR A 29 20.12 4.03 -0.80
N GLN A 30 21.38 4.29 -0.46
CA GLN A 30 22.40 3.24 -0.37
C GLN A 30 22.05 2.10 0.62
N TYR A 31 21.13 2.32 1.58
CA TYR A 31 20.78 1.34 2.62
C TYR A 31 19.30 0.93 2.63
N VAL A 32 18.47 1.59 1.83
CA VAL A 32 17.02 1.38 1.83
C VAL A 32 16.58 1.18 0.40
N ASP A 33 15.97 0.05 0.11
CA ASP A 33 15.45 -0.24 -1.22
C ASP A 33 14.28 0.69 -1.58
N PRO A 34 14.07 0.96 -2.88
CA PRO A 34 12.90 1.68 -3.36
C PRO A 34 11.58 1.01 -2.98
N TYR A 35 10.51 1.81 -2.85
CA TYR A 35 9.15 1.32 -2.64
C TYR A 35 8.12 2.36 -3.09
N TYR A 36 6.88 1.92 -3.28
CA TYR A 36 5.71 2.79 -3.45
C TYR A 36 4.92 2.87 -2.17
N THR A 37 4.40 4.07 -1.86
CA THR A 37 3.41 4.30 -0.80
C THR A 37 2.12 4.85 -1.38
N TYR A 38 1.02 4.49 -0.74
CA TYR A 38 -0.32 4.99 -1.02
C TYR A 38 -1.04 5.20 0.31
N GLU A 39 -1.93 6.19 0.34
CA GLU A 39 -2.92 6.33 1.39
C GLU A 39 -4.14 5.47 1.02
N ILE A 40 -4.63 4.67 1.97
CA ILE A 40 -5.86 3.89 1.86
C ILE A 40 -6.96 4.61 2.64
N ASP A 41 -8.14 4.66 2.03
CA ASP A 41 -9.41 4.89 2.72
C ASP A 41 -10.36 3.70 2.51
N SER A 42 -10.91 3.18 3.60
CA SER A 42 -11.80 2.02 3.58
C SER A 42 -12.82 2.05 4.73
N PRO A 43 -13.93 1.30 4.65
CA PRO A 43 -14.94 1.24 5.70
C PRO A 43 -14.41 0.82 7.07
N LYS A 44 -13.43 -0.09 7.10
CA LYS A 44 -12.89 -0.66 8.34
C LYS A 44 -11.62 0.04 8.82
N GLU A 45 -10.83 0.58 7.91
CA GLU A 45 -9.56 1.23 8.19
C GLU A 45 -9.48 2.54 7.41
N ARG A 46 -9.57 3.66 8.14
CA ARG A 46 -9.53 4.99 7.56
C ARG A 46 -8.10 5.54 7.62
N SER A 47 -7.63 6.09 6.51
CA SER A 47 -6.34 6.80 6.41
C SER A 47 -5.14 5.95 6.88
N ALA A 48 -5.04 4.74 6.33
CA ALA A 48 -3.90 3.85 6.54
C ALA A 48 -2.93 3.92 5.35
N PHE A 49 -1.76 3.27 5.44
CA PHE A 49 -0.80 3.21 4.34
C PHE A 49 -0.72 1.83 3.70
N LEU A 50 -0.64 1.80 2.37
CA LEU A 50 -0.24 0.65 1.58
C LEU A 50 1.18 0.82 1.07
N ILE A 51 2.02 -0.19 1.24
CA ILE A 51 3.38 -0.21 0.73
C ILE A 51 3.55 -1.37 -0.26
N VAL A 52 4.19 -1.07 -1.39
CA VAL A 52 4.63 -2.06 -2.37
C VAL A 52 6.14 -1.99 -2.52
N ASP A 53 6.81 -3.08 -2.18
CA ASP A 53 8.28 -3.19 -2.18
C ASP A 53 8.87 -3.22 -3.59
N LYS A 54 10.16 -2.89 -3.70
CA LYS A 54 10.98 -2.91 -4.92
C LYS A 54 10.69 -4.08 -5.87
N ALA A 55 10.64 -5.29 -5.33
CA ALA A 55 10.44 -6.51 -6.12
C ALA A 55 9.09 -6.54 -6.86
N ASN A 56 8.12 -5.77 -6.37
CA ASN A 56 6.72 -5.82 -6.74
C ASN A 56 6.18 -4.50 -7.30
N MET A 57 6.97 -3.41 -7.31
CA MET A 57 6.55 -2.08 -7.82
C MET A 57 5.95 -2.12 -9.23
N ARG A 58 6.40 -3.05 -10.10
CA ARG A 58 5.85 -3.22 -11.45
C ARG A 58 4.38 -3.72 -11.48
N ASN A 59 3.92 -4.31 -10.39
CA ASN A 59 2.57 -4.86 -10.22
C ASN A 59 1.62 -3.87 -9.53
N ALA A 60 2.03 -2.61 -9.37
CA ALA A 60 1.25 -1.59 -8.69
C ALA A 60 1.14 -0.32 -9.55
N PRO A 61 -0.07 0.28 -9.65
CA PRO A 61 -0.29 1.46 -10.49
C PRO A 61 0.30 2.71 -9.85
N LYS A 62 0.79 3.63 -10.68
CA LYS A 62 1.05 5.01 -10.27
C LYS A 62 -0.25 5.80 -10.38
N ILE A 63 -0.88 6.13 -9.26
CA ILE A 63 -2.16 6.85 -9.23
C ILE A 63 -1.94 8.36 -9.07
N LYS A 64 -2.79 9.18 -9.69
CA LYS A 64 -2.75 10.65 -9.55
C LYS A 64 -3.94 11.20 -8.78
N THR A 65 -5.04 10.46 -8.75
CA THR A 65 -6.32 10.83 -8.15
C THR A 65 -6.83 9.67 -7.31
N LEU A 66 -7.80 9.96 -6.44
CA LEU A 66 -8.50 8.94 -5.66
C LEU A 66 -9.08 7.88 -6.61
N SER A 67 -8.68 6.63 -6.40
CA SER A 67 -9.03 5.51 -7.27
C SER A 67 -9.57 4.35 -6.46
N LYS A 68 -10.66 3.72 -6.91
CA LYS A 68 -11.22 2.54 -6.26
C LYS A 68 -10.36 1.32 -6.56
N VAL A 69 -10.00 0.54 -5.55
CA VAL A 69 -9.23 -0.68 -5.69
C VAL A 69 -10.13 -1.81 -6.16
N LYS A 70 -9.70 -2.51 -7.21
CA LYS A 70 -10.38 -3.67 -7.78
C LYS A 70 -9.93 -4.97 -7.11
N SER A 71 -8.63 -5.10 -6.86
CA SER A 71 -8.03 -6.31 -6.29
C SER A 71 -6.66 -6.02 -5.70
N ILE A 72 -6.30 -6.73 -4.63
CA ILE A 72 -4.99 -6.66 -3.98
C ILE A 72 -4.40 -8.08 -3.91
N SER A 73 -3.12 -8.24 -4.21
CA SER A 73 -2.39 -9.51 -4.12
C SER A 73 -1.31 -9.47 -3.03
N GLY A 74 -1.04 -10.61 -2.40
CA GLY A 74 0.01 -10.72 -1.37
C GLY A 74 -0.20 -9.82 -0.15
N PHE A 75 -1.45 -9.54 0.20
CA PHE A 75 -1.84 -8.60 1.25
C PHE A 75 -1.42 -9.11 2.64
N SER A 76 -0.83 -8.21 3.41
CA SER A 76 -0.29 -8.50 4.73
C SER A 76 -0.17 -7.23 5.57
N ILE A 77 0.01 -7.40 6.88
CA ILE A 77 0.27 -6.31 7.81
C ILE A 77 1.69 -6.45 8.37
N GLU A 78 2.45 -5.37 8.33
CA GLU A 78 3.82 -5.32 8.85
C GLU A 78 4.05 -4.05 9.65
N PHE A 79 4.95 -4.08 10.65
CA PHE A 79 5.41 -2.88 11.32
C PHE A 79 6.62 -2.33 10.56
N ARG A 80 6.52 -1.10 10.02
CA ARG A 80 7.54 -0.55 9.13
C ARG A 80 7.89 0.90 9.46
N ARG A 81 9.16 1.22 9.22
CA ARG A 81 9.64 2.59 9.09
C ARG A 81 9.64 2.98 7.61
N PHE A 82 8.94 4.04 7.24
CA PHE A 82 8.82 4.51 5.85
C PHE A 82 8.64 6.02 5.80
N SER A 83 8.73 6.61 4.60
CA SER A 83 8.51 8.03 4.37
C SER A 83 7.32 8.27 3.45
N HIS A 84 6.55 9.31 3.76
CA HIS A 84 5.41 9.77 2.99
C HIS A 84 5.16 11.26 3.27
N GLY A 85 4.80 12.08 2.29
CA GLY A 85 4.49 13.50 2.48
C GLY A 85 5.63 14.33 3.09
N GLY A 86 6.88 13.92 2.83
CA GLY A 86 8.09 14.54 3.44
C GLY A 86 8.31 14.23 4.92
N LYS A 87 7.52 13.33 5.53
CA LYS A 87 7.66 12.87 6.92
C LYS A 87 8.08 11.41 6.98
N THR A 88 8.67 10.99 8.10
CA THR A 88 8.99 9.59 8.38
C THR A 88 8.05 9.04 9.44
N TYR A 89 7.51 7.87 9.17
CA TYR A 89 6.56 7.13 10.00
C TYR A 89 7.21 5.84 10.51
N ASN A 90 6.66 5.29 11.60
CA ASN A 90 7.09 4.02 12.17
C ASN A 90 5.88 3.33 12.83
N GLU A 91 5.07 2.65 12.03
CA GLU A 91 3.77 2.13 12.43
C GLU A 91 3.40 0.84 11.69
N ARG A 92 2.23 0.26 11.99
CA ARG A 92 1.69 -0.87 11.24
C ARG A 92 1.12 -0.37 9.92
N VAL A 93 1.51 -1.00 8.83
CA VAL A 93 1.08 -0.68 7.47
C VAL A 93 0.62 -1.93 6.76
N PHE A 94 -0.16 -1.72 5.71
CA PHE A 94 -0.47 -2.78 4.76
C PHE A 94 0.67 -2.93 3.76
N VAL A 95 1.00 -4.16 3.42
CA VAL A 95 2.01 -4.51 2.43
C VAL A 95 1.37 -5.44 1.41
N ALA A 96 1.55 -5.13 0.12
CA ALA A 96 1.02 -5.92 -0.97
C ALA A 96 2.10 -6.24 -2.02
N ASP A 97 1.91 -7.36 -2.71
CA ASP A 97 2.73 -7.75 -3.86
C ASP A 97 2.25 -7.09 -5.18
N GLY A 98 1.08 -6.45 -5.14
CA GLY A 98 0.49 -5.71 -6.25
C GLY A 98 -0.98 -5.40 -5.99
N PHE A 99 -1.55 -4.51 -6.78
CA PHE A 99 -2.99 -4.26 -6.79
C PHE A 99 -3.43 -3.62 -8.10
N ASP A 100 -4.71 -3.73 -8.41
CA ASP A 100 -5.35 -3.09 -9.56
C ASP A 100 -6.39 -2.08 -9.08
N VAL A 101 -6.59 -1.02 -9.85
CA VAL A 101 -7.66 -0.05 -9.64
C VAL A 101 -8.73 -0.19 -10.71
N GLU A 102 -9.96 0.19 -10.38
CA GLU A 102 -11.00 0.38 -11.38
C GLU A 102 -10.54 1.47 -12.37
N LYS A 103 -10.77 1.22 -13.65
CA LYS A 103 -10.39 2.16 -14.70
C LYS A 103 -11.26 3.41 -14.52
N VAL A 104 -10.67 4.55 -14.16
CA VAL A 104 -11.37 5.83 -14.24
C VAL A 104 -11.59 6.09 -15.72
N ILE A 105 -12.84 5.97 -16.16
CA ILE A 105 -13.26 6.47 -17.48
C ILE A 105 -13.35 7.97 -17.30
N ASP A 106 -12.37 8.71 -17.83
CA ASP A 106 -12.48 10.16 -18.03
C ASP A 106 -13.62 10.48 -19.01
#